data_AF-A0A925LG97-F1
#
_entry.id   AF-A0A925LG97-F1
#
_cell.length_a   1.000
_cell.length_b   1.000
_cell.length_c   1.000
_cell.angle_alpha   90.00
_cell.angle_beta   90.00
_cell.angle_gamma   90.00
#
_symmetry.space_group_name_H-M   'P 1'
#
loop_
_entity.id
_entity.type
_entity.pdbx_description
1 polymer ?
#
loop_
_entity_poly.entity_id
_entity_poly.type
_entity_poly.pdbx_seq_one_letter_code
_entity_poly.pdbx_strand_id
1 'polypeptide(L)'
;MKLWYKNPAKQWNHALPVGNARLGAMIFGEVLNERIQLNEETIWAGRSRDVDNPQAFEKLEQVRRLLFEERTAEATAIAEAYLMGNPKDILPYEALGDLFIEFVHTEEIINYQRMLDLNTAIAEISYDHNNCKFRREIFSSSVNQVMVIRLTCDQPARISFTARLEREKDAICTAQEQDIFMIGQCDNGKGICFNAILRVIPEGGSVTTNSDNICVRDADAVTLYFVCNSNFRDESYDITCKKQLEQAVQLG
;
A
#
# COMPACT_ATOMS: atom_id res chain seq x y z
N MET A 1 0.00 0.00 -24.40
CA MET A 1 0.51 1.39 -24.32
C MET A 1 1.46 1.44 -23.14
N LYS A 2 2.61 2.15 -23.20
CA LYS A 2 3.63 2.08 -22.15
C LYS A 2 4.09 3.47 -21.69
N LEU A 3 4.23 3.63 -20.38
CA LEU A 3 5.00 4.72 -19.75
C LEU A 3 6.37 4.16 -19.38
N TRP A 4 7.47 4.79 -19.75
CA TRP A 4 8.80 4.25 -19.47
C TRP A 4 9.83 5.33 -19.15
N TYR A 5 10.82 4.96 -18.33
CA TYR A 5 11.84 5.87 -17.78
C TYR A 5 13.18 5.16 -17.69
N LYS A 6 14.26 5.93 -17.85
CA LYS A 6 15.66 5.46 -17.75
C LYS A 6 16.30 5.67 -16.37
N ASN A 7 15.52 6.12 -15.39
CA ASN A 7 16.01 6.37 -14.03
C ASN A 7 14.92 6.01 -13.00
N PRO A 8 15.32 5.59 -11.77
CA PRO A 8 14.41 5.46 -10.64
C PRO A 8 13.63 6.75 -10.34
N ALA A 9 12.50 6.63 -9.64
CA ALA A 9 11.71 7.76 -9.19
C ALA A 9 12.38 8.43 -7.98
N LYS A 10 12.69 9.73 -8.10
CA LYS A 10 13.25 10.54 -7.00
C LYS A 10 12.22 11.04 -6.00
N GLN A 11 10.94 11.02 -6.36
CA GLN A 11 9.83 11.49 -5.54
C GLN A 11 8.56 10.71 -5.90
N TRP A 12 7.59 10.74 -4.98
CA TRP A 12 6.34 9.99 -5.10
C TRP A 12 5.59 10.24 -6.42
N ASN A 13 5.51 11.51 -6.87
CA ASN A 13 4.86 11.87 -8.14
C ASN A 13 5.51 11.26 -9.39
N HIS A 14 6.71 10.68 -9.28
CA HIS A 14 7.40 10.02 -10.40
C HIS A 14 7.32 8.49 -10.32
N ALA A 15 6.83 7.93 -9.21
CA ALA A 15 6.66 6.50 -9.03
C ALA A 15 5.51 5.96 -9.91
N LEU A 16 5.55 4.67 -10.23
CA LEU A 16 4.55 4.04 -11.09
C LEU A 16 3.40 3.49 -10.25
N PRO A 17 2.13 3.86 -10.52
CA PRO A 17 0.99 3.28 -9.83
C PRO A 17 0.62 1.91 -10.38
N VAL A 18 0.31 0.97 -9.48
CA VAL A 18 -0.44 -0.25 -9.79
C VAL A 18 -1.55 -0.42 -8.76
N GLY A 19 -2.64 -1.08 -9.12
CA GLY A 19 -3.70 -1.38 -8.16
C GLY A 19 -4.83 -2.22 -8.72
N ASN A 20 -5.62 -2.79 -7.84
CA ASN A 20 -6.75 -3.67 -8.18
C ASN A 20 -8.09 -3.12 -7.67
N ALA A 21 -8.22 -1.79 -7.65
CA ALA A 21 -9.27 -0.99 -7.00
C ALA A 21 -9.21 -0.97 -5.46
N ARG A 22 -8.68 -2.01 -4.82
CA ARG A 22 -8.59 -2.12 -3.36
C ARG A 22 -7.19 -1.91 -2.83
N LEU A 23 -6.26 -2.75 -3.26
CA LEU A 23 -4.82 -2.64 -3.00
C LEU A 23 -4.20 -1.72 -4.05
N GLY A 24 -3.37 -0.79 -3.60
CA GLY A 24 -2.61 0.12 -4.45
C GLY A 24 -1.15 0.15 -4.05
N ALA A 25 -0.28 0.40 -5.02
CA ALA A 25 1.13 0.66 -4.77
C ALA A 25 1.71 1.73 -5.69
N MET A 26 2.70 2.44 -5.17
CA MET A 26 3.56 3.35 -5.92
C MET A 26 4.99 2.81 -5.92
N ILE A 27 5.46 2.37 -7.10
CA ILE A 27 6.76 1.71 -7.27
C ILE A 27 7.84 2.74 -7.64
N PHE A 28 8.88 2.85 -6.82
CA PHE A 28 9.95 3.82 -7.04
C PHE A 28 10.98 3.33 -8.07
N GLY A 29 11.31 2.04 -8.08
CA GLY A 29 12.22 1.45 -9.03
C GLY A 29 13.69 1.58 -8.66
N GLU A 30 14.03 1.90 -7.40
CA GLU A 30 15.42 2.01 -6.94
C GLU A 30 16.13 0.65 -6.96
N VAL A 31 17.41 0.64 -7.33
CA VAL A 31 18.13 -0.63 -7.58
C VAL A 31 18.66 -1.24 -6.28
N LEU A 32 19.24 -0.41 -5.41
CA LEU A 32 19.77 -0.86 -4.12
C LEU A 32 18.67 -0.94 -3.06
N ASN A 33 17.84 0.09 -2.95
CA ASN A 33 16.84 0.24 -1.90
C ASN A 33 15.48 0.51 -2.53
N GLU A 34 14.80 -0.53 -2.98
CA GLU A 34 13.47 -0.38 -3.54
C GLU A 34 12.49 0.04 -2.44
N ARG A 35 11.61 0.99 -2.80
CA ARG A 35 10.51 1.43 -1.97
C ARG A 35 9.23 1.26 -2.76
N ILE A 36 8.33 0.45 -2.22
CA ILE A 36 6.97 0.29 -2.74
C ILE A 36 6.06 0.86 -1.67
N GLN A 37 5.53 2.06 -1.90
CA GLN A 37 4.54 2.64 -1.00
C GLN A 37 3.20 1.95 -1.22
N LEU A 38 2.56 1.50 -0.14
CA LEU A 38 1.38 0.63 -0.15
C LEU A 38 0.12 1.36 0.32
N ASN A 39 -1.01 0.97 -0.27
CA ASN A 39 -2.34 1.45 0.08
C ASN A 39 -3.35 0.29 0.10
N GLU A 40 -4.33 0.41 0.98
CA GLU A 40 -5.58 -0.35 0.94
C GLU A 40 -6.73 0.63 1.13
N GLU A 41 -7.78 0.53 0.31
CA GLU A 41 -8.82 1.57 0.16
C GLU A 41 -9.62 1.90 1.43
N THR A 42 -9.63 0.98 2.41
CA THR A 42 -10.39 1.11 3.66
C THR A 42 -9.54 1.54 4.84
N ILE A 43 -8.26 1.87 4.63
CA ILE A 43 -7.41 2.41 5.69
C ILE A 43 -7.66 3.91 5.82
N TRP A 44 -8.51 4.28 6.77
CA TRP A 44 -8.89 5.65 7.07
C TRP A 44 -8.69 5.93 8.55
N ALA A 45 -8.45 7.20 8.87
CA ALA A 45 -8.53 7.67 10.24
C ALA A 45 -9.96 7.46 10.78
N GLY A 46 -10.04 7.18 12.08
CA GLY A 46 -11.28 7.14 12.85
C GLY A 46 -12.16 5.92 12.64
N ARG A 47 -13.45 6.13 12.91
CA ARG A 47 -14.49 5.10 13.00
C ARG A 47 -15.83 5.69 12.60
N SER A 48 -16.85 4.84 12.52
CA SER A 48 -18.23 5.32 12.36
C SER A 48 -18.59 6.35 13.43
N ARG A 49 -19.12 7.50 13.01
CA ARG A 49 -19.51 8.62 13.86
C ARG A 49 -20.86 9.13 13.41
N ASP A 50 -21.73 9.45 14.37
CA ASP A 50 -22.87 10.33 14.12
C ASP A 50 -22.33 11.76 14.08
N VAL A 51 -22.51 12.40 12.93
CA VAL A 51 -22.08 13.78 12.68
C VAL A 51 -23.28 14.70 12.45
N ASP A 52 -24.50 14.23 12.69
CA ASP A 52 -25.68 15.06 12.55
C ASP A 52 -25.69 16.14 13.62
N ASN A 53 -26.00 17.37 13.20
CA ASN A 53 -26.19 18.46 14.14
C ASN A 53 -27.67 18.51 14.53
N PRO A 54 -28.02 18.19 15.80
CA PRO A 54 -29.41 18.11 16.23
C PRO A 54 -30.14 19.47 16.15
N GLN A 55 -29.40 20.57 16.15
CA GLN A 55 -29.95 21.93 16.06
C GLN A 55 -30.20 22.37 14.61
N ALA A 56 -29.76 21.59 13.61
CA ALA A 56 -29.83 22.01 12.22
C ALA A 56 -31.27 22.28 11.78
N PHE A 57 -32.18 21.37 12.14
CA PHE A 57 -33.59 21.49 11.76
C PHE A 57 -34.23 22.77 12.34
N GLU A 58 -33.97 23.08 13.61
CA GLU A 58 -34.51 24.27 14.28
C GLU A 58 -34.01 25.59 13.67
N LYS A 59 -32.77 25.60 13.17
CA LYS A 59 -32.14 26.82 12.59
C LYS A 59 -32.43 27.01 11.11
N LEU A 60 -32.92 25.98 10.43
CA LEU A 60 -33.16 26.02 8.98
C LEU A 60 -34.16 27.11 8.56
N GLU A 61 -35.24 27.31 9.33
CA GLU A 61 -36.23 28.35 9.02
C GLU A 61 -35.65 29.75 9.17
N GLN A 62 -34.85 29.98 10.22
CA GLN A 62 -34.19 31.27 10.45
C GLN A 62 -33.21 31.62 9.32
N VAL A 63 -32.42 30.65 8.86
CA VAL A 63 -31.51 30.84 7.72
C VAL A 63 -32.28 31.19 6.46
N ARG A 64 -33.37 30.45 6.14
CA ARG A 64 -34.22 30.75 4.98
C ARG A 64 -34.79 32.17 5.03
N ARG A 65 -35.30 32.61 6.18
CA ARG A 65 -35.83 33.96 6.35
C ARG A 65 -34.76 35.02 6.07
N LEU A 66 -33.56 34.89 6.63
CA LEU A 66 -32.47 35.85 6.42
C LEU A 66 -32.04 35.93 4.95
N LEU A 67 -32.07 34.81 4.21
CA LEU A 67 -31.80 34.81 2.77
C LEU A 67 -32.87 35.57 1.97
N PHE A 68 -34.16 35.40 2.30
CA PHE A 68 -35.25 36.14 1.65
C PHE A 68 -35.23 37.64 1.98
N GLU A 69 -34.67 38.02 3.12
CA GLU A 69 -34.43 39.41 3.52
C GLU A 69 -33.12 40.00 2.94
N GLU A 70 -32.42 39.27 2.07
CA GLU A 70 -31.10 39.64 1.49
C GLU A 70 -29.97 39.81 2.54
N ARG A 71 -30.16 39.32 3.78
CA ARG A 71 -29.19 39.36 4.89
C ARG A 71 -28.24 38.15 4.87
N THR A 72 -27.50 38.03 3.79
CA THR A 72 -26.65 36.85 3.48
C THR A 72 -25.58 36.58 4.53
N ALA A 73 -24.87 37.59 5.03
CA ALA A 73 -23.81 37.41 6.02
C ALA A 73 -24.31 36.78 7.33
N GLU A 74 -25.48 37.20 7.81
CA GLU A 74 -26.10 36.65 9.01
C GLU A 74 -26.63 35.23 8.78
N ALA A 75 -27.21 34.98 7.60
CA ALA A 75 -27.64 33.64 7.21
C ALA A 75 -26.45 32.66 7.19
N THR A 76 -25.32 33.07 6.60
CA THR A 76 -24.09 32.27 6.55
C THR A 76 -23.56 31.97 7.96
N ALA A 77 -23.48 32.97 8.83
CA ALA A 77 -22.99 32.76 10.20
C ALA A 77 -23.80 31.70 10.98
N ILE A 78 -25.14 31.71 10.82
CA ILE A 78 -26.02 30.72 11.45
C ILE A 78 -25.87 29.36 10.76
N ALA A 79 -25.80 29.32 9.43
CA ALA A 79 -25.62 28.08 8.68
C ALA A 79 -24.30 27.39 9.05
N GLU A 80 -23.19 28.13 9.11
CA GLU A 80 -21.89 27.61 9.53
C GLU A 80 -21.91 27.09 10.97
N ALA A 81 -22.63 27.75 11.87
CA ALA A 81 -22.72 27.33 13.26
C ALA A 81 -23.58 26.08 13.47
N TYR A 82 -24.70 25.93 12.74
CA TYR A 82 -25.75 24.98 13.08
C TYR A 82 -26.18 24.02 11.96
N LEU A 83 -25.92 24.33 10.69
CA LEU A 83 -26.29 23.48 9.56
C LEU A 83 -25.13 22.62 9.04
N MET A 84 -23.93 22.78 9.62
CA MET A 84 -22.79 21.89 9.38
C MET A 84 -22.86 20.68 10.31
N GLY A 85 -22.21 19.58 9.92
CA GLY A 85 -22.06 18.40 10.79
C GLY A 85 -21.36 18.74 12.11
N ASN A 86 -21.65 17.96 13.16
CA ASN A 86 -21.05 18.11 14.46
C ASN A 86 -20.49 16.76 14.97
N PRO A 87 -19.17 16.55 14.92
CA PRO A 87 -18.14 17.51 14.53
C PRO A 87 -18.08 17.74 13.01
N LYS A 88 -17.47 18.86 12.60
CA LYS A 88 -17.42 19.32 11.20
C LYS A 88 -16.36 18.61 10.35
N ASP A 89 -15.45 17.88 10.97
CA ASP A 89 -14.30 17.27 10.33
C ASP A 89 -14.68 16.01 9.54
N ILE A 90 -14.11 15.87 8.35
CA ILE A 90 -14.08 14.59 7.63
C ILE A 90 -12.74 13.94 7.95
N LEU A 91 -12.78 12.66 8.28
CA LEU A 91 -11.59 11.88 8.57
C LEU A 91 -10.77 11.64 7.30
N PRO A 92 -9.45 11.84 7.33
CA PRO A 92 -8.61 11.61 6.17
C PRO A 92 -8.36 10.13 5.89
N TYR A 93 -8.09 9.85 4.62
CA TYR A 93 -7.47 8.61 4.20
C TYR A 93 -6.03 8.51 4.74
N GLU A 94 -5.56 7.30 5.07
CA GLU A 94 -4.18 7.08 5.51
C GLU A 94 -3.42 6.13 4.57
N ALA A 95 -2.12 6.36 4.43
CA ALA A 95 -1.23 5.40 3.79
C ALA A 95 -1.16 4.11 4.63
N LEU A 96 -1.14 2.95 3.96
CA LEU A 96 -0.99 1.69 4.67
C LEU A 96 0.42 1.53 5.26
N GLY A 97 1.43 1.97 4.50
CA GLY A 97 2.85 1.88 4.86
C GLY A 97 3.72 1.75 3.62
N ASP A 98 4.93 1.25 3.81
CA ASP A 98 5.93 1.01 2.78
C ASP A 98 6.46 -0.43 2.89
N LEU A 99 6.72 -1.04 1.74
CA LEU A 99 7.59 -2.20 1.62
C LEU A 99 8.97 -1.71 1.15
N PHE A 100 9.99 -2.03 1.94
CA PHE A 100 11.38 -1.82 1.58
C PHE A 100 12.03 -3.14 1.19
N ILE A 101 12.77 -3.13 0.07
CA ILE A 101 13.58 -4.25 -0.38
C ILE A 101 15.01 -3.76 -0.63
N GLU A 102 15.93 -4.18 0.22
CA GLU A 102 17.34 -3.81 0.21
C GLU A 102 18.14 -4.93 -0.48
N PHE A 103 18.54 -4.68 -1.73
CA PHE A 103 19.26 -5.63 -2.56
C PHE A 103 20.76 -5.62 -2.28
N VAL A 104 21.37 -6.81 -2.30
CA VAL A 104 22.83 -6.95 -2.18
C VAL A 104 23.47 -6.80 -3.56
N HIS A 105 23.67 -5.55 -3.98
CA HIS A 105 24.32 -5.18 -5.24
C HIS A 105 25.43 -4.15 -4.98
N THR A 106 26.38 -4.03 -5.92
CA THR A 106 27.31 -2.89 -5.96
C THR A 106 26.75 -1.76 -6.83
N GLU A 107 27.36 -0.57 -6.80
CA GLU A 107 26.82 0.63 -7.45
C GLU A 107 26.87 0.60 -8.99
N GLU A 108 27.64 -0.32 -9.60
CA GLU A 108 27.74 -0.39 -11.05
C GLU A 108 26.50 -1.05 -11.66
N ILE A 109 25.58 -0.21 -12.12
CA ILE A 109 24.32 -0.59 -12.79
C ILE A 109 24.28 0.02 -14.19
N ILE A 110 23.99 -0.79 -15.20
CA ILE A 110 23.85 -0.34 -16.59
C ILE A 110 22.51 -0.80 -17.18
N ASN A 111 22.13 -0.22 -18.32
CA ASN A 111 20.91 -0.56 -19.06
C ASN A 111 19.61 -0.51 -18.23
N TYR A 112 19.56 0.35 -17.21
CA TYR A 112 18.39 0.51 -16.37
C TYR A 112 17.18 1.02 -17.18
N GLN A 113 16.03 0.40 -16.94
CA GLN A 113 14.74 0.85 -17.41
C GLN A 113 13.65 0.46 -16.40
N ARG A 114 12.68 1.36 -16.19
CA ARG A 114 11.39 1.02 -15.58
C ARG A 114 10.24 1.41 -16.49
N MET A 115 9.15 0.65 -16.47
CA MET A 115 7.96 0.93 -17.25
C MET A 115 6.67 0.49 -16.57
N LEU A 116 5.55 1.10 -16.95
CA LEU A 116 4.21 0.61 -16.67
C LEU A 116 3.53 0.31 -18.01
N ASP A 117 3.16 -0.95 -18.22
CA ASP A 117 2.39 -1.36 -19.39
C ASP A 117 0.89 -1.29 -19.05
N LEU A 118 0.19 -0.38 -19.72
CA LEU A 118 -1.23 -0.11 -19.51
C LEU A 118 -2.14 -1.16 -20.16
N ASN A 119 -1.60 -2.05 -21.00
CA ASN A 119 -2.36 -3.17 -21.56
C ASN A 119 -2.42 -4.35 -20.59
N THR A 120 -1.35 -4.57 -19.81
CA THR A 120 -1.24 -5.69 -18.86
C THR A 120 -1.40 -5.28 -17.40
N ALA A 121 -1.34 -3.97 -17.11
CA ALA A 121 -1.30 -3.40 -15.76
C ALA A 121 -0.09 -3.88 -14.92
N ILE A 122 1.05 -4.16 -15.57
CA ILE A 122 2.28 -4.60 -14.92
C ILE A 122 3.30 -3.46 -14.92
N ALA A 123 3.81 -3.13 -13.73
CA ALA A 123 5.02 -2.33 -13.58
C ALA A 123 6.24 -3.24 -13.68
N GLU A 124 7.20 -2.88 -14.51
CA GLU A 124 8.42 -3.64 -14.76
C GLU A 124 9.64 -2.77 -14.50
N ILE A 125 10.66 -3.32 -13.83
CA ILE A 125 12.00 -2.75 -13.74
C ILE A 125 12.99 -3.77 -14.27
N SER A 126 13.94 -3.33 -15.07
CA SER A 126 15.05 -4.16 -15.57
C SER A 126 16.35 -3.39 -15.55
N TYR A 127 17.44 -4.07 -15.23
CA TYR A 127 18.79 -3.52 -15.23
C TYR A 127 19.82 -4.64 -15.30
N ASP A 128 21.04 -4.29 -15.72
CA ASP A 128 22.16 -5.21 -15.74
C ASP A 128 23.13 -4.88 -14.61
N HIS A 129 23.58 -5.92 -13.92
CA HIS A 129 24.54 -5.82 -12.83
C HIS A 129 25.46 -7.06 -12.84
N ASN A 130 26.78 -6.85 -12.84
CA ASN A 130 27.77 -7.93 -12.88
C ASN A 130 27.51 -8.96 -14.01
N ASN A 131 27.24 -8.48 -15.23
CA ASN A 131 26.91 -9.29 -16.42
C ASN A 131 25.66 -10.19 -16.28
N CYS A 132 24.78 -9.88 -15.32
CA CYS A 132 23.49 -10.55 -15.15
C CYS A 132 22.36 -9.55 -15.38
N LYS A 133 21.29 -9.99 -16.02
CA LYS A 133 20.08 -9.19 -16.25
C LYS A 133 19.06 -9.47 -15.15
N PHE A 134 18.76 -8.45 -14.37
CA PHE A 134 17.73 -8.48 -13.33
C PHE A 134 16.42 -7.93 -13.86
N ARG A 135 15.31 -8.53 -13.41
CA ARG A 135 13.96 -8.07 -13.75
C ARG A 135 13.03 -8.19 -12.55
N ARG A 136 12.22 -7.15 -12.35
CA ARG A 136 11.17 -7.05 -11.34
C ARG A 136 9.84 -6.79 -12.03
N GLU A 137 8.84 -7.60 -11.72
CA GLU A 137 7.45 -7.37 -12.17
C GLU A 137 6.56 -7.18 -10.96
N ILE A 138 5.74 -6.13 -10.98
CA ILE A 138 4.83 -5.79 -9.89
C ILE A 138 3.46 -5.53 -10.47
N PHE A 139 2.45 -6.21 -9.93
CA PHE A 139 1.06 -5.98 -10.28
C PHE A 139 0.14 -6.29 -9.10
N SER A 140 -1.10 -5.82 -9.19
CA SER A 140 -2.14 -6.12 -8.21
C SER A 140 -3.28 -6.86 -8.91
N SER A 141 -3.54 -8.10 -8.51
CA SER A 141 -4.57 -8.96 -9.12
C SER A 141 -5.94 -8.65 -8.53
N SER A 142 -6.90 -8.26 -9.39
CA SER A 142 -8.29 -8.05 -8.99
C SER A 142 -9.05 -9.36 -8.76
N VAL A 143 -8.65 -10.44 -9.43
CA VAL A 143 -9.30 -11.75 -9.29
C VAL A 143 -8.86 -12.43 -7.99
N ASN A 144 -7.56 -12.41 -7.70
CA ASN A 144 -6.99 -13.11 -6.55
C ASN A 144 -6.83 -12.21 -5.31
N GLN A 145 -7.15 -10.91 -5.42
CA GLN A 145 -7.12 -9.95 -4.32
C GLN A 145 -5.76 -9.85 -3.61
N VAL A 146 -4.67 -9.97 -4.37
CA VAL A 146 -3.29 -10.01 -3.90
C VAL A 146 -2.41 -9.14 -4.80
N MET A 147 -1.39 -8.49 -4.21
CA MET A 147 -0.31 -7.86 -4.96
C MET A 147 0.87 -8.82 -5.06
N VAL A 148 1.45 -8.91 -6.25
CA VAL A 148 2.52 -9.85 -6.56
C VAL A 148 3.74 -9.06 -7.00
N ILE A 149 4.90 -9.43 -6.45
CA ILE A 149 6.21 -8.92 -6.84
C ILE A 149 7.05 -10.11 -7.25
N ARG A 150 7.42 -10.18 -8.52
CA ARG A 150 8.28 -11.24 -9.06
C ARG A 150 9.66 -10.68 -9.32
N LEU A 151 10.67 -11.29 -8.70
CA LEU A 151 12.09 -10.95 -8.85
C LEU A 151 12.78 -12.09 -9.60
N THR A 152 13.50 -11.77 -10.67
CA THR A 152 14.20 -12.76 -11.51
C THR A 152 15.57 -12.26 -11.94
N CYS A 153 16.46 -13.20 -12.20
CA CYS A 153 17.76 -12.99 -12.82
C CYS A 153 17.96 -14.03 -13.94
N ASP A 154 18.69 -13.69 -14.99
CA ASP A 154 19.03 -14.61 -16.08
C ASP A 154 20.13 -15.63 -15.73
N GLN A 155 20.69 -15.53 -14.52
CA GLN A 155 21.65 -16.48 -13.95
C GLN A 155 21.15 -16.97 -12.58
N PRO A 156 21.40 -18.25 -12.24
CA PRO A 156 20.98 -18.85 -10.98
C PRO A 156 21.73 -18.27 -9.78
N ALA A 157 21.13 -18.36 -8.60
CA ALA A 157 21.70 -17.96 -7.31
C ALA A 157 22.18 -16.50 -7.25
N ARG A 158 21.45 -15.58 -7.87
CA ARG A 158 21.82 -14.14 -7.95
C ARG A 158 20.91 -13.21 -7.16
N ILE A 159 19.80 -13.69 -6.63
CA ILE A 159 18.84 -12.85 -5.90
C ILE A 159 19.11 -12.97 -4.40
N SER A 160 19.61 -11.88 -3.83
CA SER A 160 19.81 -11.71 -2.39
C SER A 160 19.30 -10.34 -1.96
N PHE A 161 18.44 -10.30 -0.95
CA PHE A 161 17.89 -9.05 -0.41
C PHE A 161 17.39 -9.21 1.03
N THR A 162 17.16 -8.07 1.68
CA THR A 162 16.39 -7.99 2.93
C THR A 162 15.10 -7.22 2.67
N ALA A 163 13.96 -7.79 3.04
CA ALA A 163 12.66 -7.16 2.93
C ALA A 163 12.08 -6.87 4.32
N ARG A 164 11.40 -5.72 4.43
CA ARG A 164 10.70 -5.30 5.65
C ARG A 164 9.49 -4.45 5.30
N LEU A 165 8.46 -4.52 6.16
CA LEU A 165 7.33 -3.61 6.13
C LEU A 165 7.57 -2.48 7.15
N GLU A 166 7.08 -1.29 6.85
CA GLU A 166 7.14 -0.15 7.75
C GLU A 166 5.86 0.68 7.64
N ARG A 167 5.39 1.21 8.77
CA ARG A 167 4.38 2.27 8.81
C ARG A 167 4.82 3.29 9.86
N GLU A 168 4.64 4.57 9.56
CA GLU A 168 5.07 5.68 10.42
C GLU A 168 4.47 5.64 11.82
N LYS A 169 3.25 5.09 11.97
CA LYS A 169 2.50 5.06 13.24
C LYS A 169 1.54 3.88 13.29
N ASP A 170 1.03 3.59 14.49
CA ASP A 170 -0.16 2.77 14.73
C ASP A 170 -0.08 1.31 14.22
N ALA A 171 1.13 0.78 14.00
CA ALA A 171 1.34 -0.60 13.58
C ALA A 171 2.60 -1.22 14.20
N ILE A 172 2.58 -2.54 14.32
CA ILE A 172 3.73 -3.36 14.72
C ILE A 172 4.04 -4.30 13.56
N CYS A 173 5.32 -4.36 13.19
CA CYS A 173 5.82 -5.31 12.21
C CYS A 173 6.56 -6.44 12.91
N THR A 174 6.24 -7.68 12.54
CA THR A 174 6.95 -8.89 12.99
C THR A 174 7.13 -9.83 11.83
N ALA A 175 8.20 -10.61 11.84
CA ALA A 175 8.47 -11.61 10.84
C ALA A 175 8.56 -13.00 11.49
N GLN A 176 7.91 -13.97 10.86
CA GLN A 176 7.93 -15.37 11.29
C GLN A 176 7.93 -16.27 10.05
N GLU A 177 8.84 -17.24 10.02
CA GLU A 177 9.00 -18.16 8.90
C GLU A 177 9.21 -17.38 7.59
N GLN A 178 8.29 -17.49 6.63
CA GLN A 178 8.34 -16.82 5.32
C GLN A 178 7.44 -15.58 5.25
N ASP A 179 6.84 -15.18 6.36
CA ASP A 179 5.84 -14.11 6.41
C ASP A 179 6.32 -12.91 7.25
N ILE A 180 6.09 -11.71 6.72
CA ILE A 180 6.15 -10.45 7.49
C ILE A 180 4.72 -9.98 7.70
N PHE A 181 4.35 -9.78 8.96
CA PHE A 181 3.06 -9.26 9.40
C PHE A 181 3.21 -7.79 9.76
N MET A 182 2.25 -6.96 9.32
CA MET A 182 2.07 -5.60 9.78
C MET A 182 0.65 -5.46 10.29
N ILE A 183 0.50 -5.48 11.61
CA ILE A 183 -0.80 -5.42 12.30
C ILE A 183 -0.91 -4.05 12.95
N GLY A 184 -2.04 -3.38 12.73
CA GLY A 184 -2.24 -2.03 13.25
C GLY A 184 -3.69 -1.69 13.50
N GLN A 185 -3.87 -0.58 14.20
CA GLN A 185 -5.17 0.02 14.45
C GLN A 185 -5.06 1.54 14.42
N CYS A 186 -5.68 2.17 13.43
CA CYS A 186 -5.61 3.61 13.20
C CYS A 186 -6.13 4.40 14.42
N ASP A 187 -5.82 5.69 14.46
CA ASP A 187 -6.23 6.63 15.51
C ASP A 187 -5.78 6.22 16.93
N ASN A 188 -4.53 5.76 17.05
CA ASN A 188 -3.97 5.29 18.33
C ASN A 188 -4.86 4.22 19.01
N GLY A 189 -5.27 3.19 18.26
CA GLY A 189 -6.03 2.06 18.79
C GLY A 189 -7.55 2.31 18.94
N LYS A 190 -8.11 3.28 18.20
CA LYS A 190 -9.55 3.61 18.28
C LYS A 190 -10.28 3.48 16.96
N GLY A 191 -9.55 3.42 15.86
CA GLY A 191 -10.08 3.38 14.51
C GLY A 191 -10.01 1.99 13.89
N ILE A 192 -9.86 1.98 12.57
CA ILE A 192 -9.85 0.80 11.73
C ILE A 192 -8.67 -0.10 12.08
N CYS A 193 -8.98 -1.36 12.41
CA CYS A 193 -8.00 -2.42 12.59
C CYS A 193 -7.64 -3.02 11.23
N PHE A 194 -6.37 -3.37 11.01
CA PHE A 194 -5.95 -4.02 9.79
C PHE A 194 -4.83 -5.03 10.04
N ASN A 195 -4.71 -5.96 9.10
CA ASN A 195 -3.62 -6.92 9.03
C ASN A 195 -3.10 -6.93 7.60
N ALA A 196 -1.80 -6.69 7.42
CA ALA A 196 -1.10 -6.89 6.16
C ALA A 196 -0.07 -8.02 6.31
N ILE A 197 0.02 -8.87 5.29
CA ILE A 197 0.94 -10.02 5.27
C ILE A 197 1.72 -9.99 3.96
N LEU A 198 3.04 -10.04 4.06
CA LEU A 198 3.96 -10.25 2.95
C LEU A 198 4.58 -11.64 3.08
N ARG A 199 4.29 -12.54 2.16
CA ARG A 199 4.97 -13.85 2.06
C ARG A 199 6.09 -13.81 1.05
N VAL A 200 7.24 -14.38 1.38
CA VAL A 200 8.42 -14.45 0.52
C VAL A 200 8.71 -15.91 0.15
N ILE A 201 8.56 -16.23 -1.14
CA ILE A 201 8.77 -17.59 -1.66
C ILE A 201 9.95 -17.59 -2.64
N PRO A 202 11.13 -18.07 -2.23
CA PRO A 202 12.26 -18.21 -3.12
C PRO A 202 12.18 -19.51 -3.94
N GLU A 203 12.77 -19.48 -5.13
CA GLU A 203 13.20 -20.65 -5.88
C GLU A 203 14.70 -20.83 -5.66
N GLY A 204 15.09 -21.91 -4.98
CA GLY A 204 16.47 -22.10 -4.54
C GLY A 204 16.88 -21.17 -3.39
N GLY A 205 18.17 -21.14 -3.07
CA GLY A 205 18.72 -20.28 -2.02
C GLY A 205 18.27 -20.63 -0.60
N SER A 206 18.33 -19.63 0.29
CA SER A 206 17.90 -19.74 1.69
C SER A 206 17.14 -18.51 2.15
N VAL A 207 16.25 -18.70 3.13
CA VAL A 207 15.45 -17.67 3.78
C VAL A 207 15.74 -17.70 5.27
N THR A 208 16.03 -16.54 5.84
CA THR A 208 16.15 -16.35 7.27
C THR A 208 15.28 -15.18 7.73
N THR A 209 14.82 -15.25 8.96
CA THR A 209 13.89 -14.28 9.54
C THR A 209 14.55 -13.66 10.76
N ASN A 210 14.44 -12.35 10.93
CA ASN A 210 14.97 -11.65 12.09
C ASN A 210 14.00 -10.56 12.54
N SER A 211 13.37 -10.74 13.69
CA SER A 211 12.43 -9.80 14.35
C SER A 211 11.28 -9.30 13.47
N ASP A 212 11.55 -8.42 12.50
CA ASP A 212 10.62 -7.71 11.63
C ASP A 212 10.97 -7.77 10.13
N ASN A 213 12.05 -8.48 9.77
CA ASN A 213 12.52 -8.58 8.39
C ASN A 213 12.81 -10.02 7.95
N ILE A 214 12.77 -10.22 6.63
CA ILE A 214 13.15 -11.47 5.97
C ILE A 214 14.36 -11.21 5.08
N CYS A 215 15.34 -12.10 5.18
CA CYS A 215 16.56 -12.09 4.38
C CYS A 215 16.56 -13.29 3.45
N VAL A 216 16.65 -13.04 2.14
CA VAL A 216 16.84 -14.06 1.10
C VAL A 216 18.28 -14.04 0.64
N ARG A 217 18.88 -15.23 0.47
CA ARG A 217 20.24 -15.40 -0.04
C ARG A 217 20.29 -16.41 -1.17
N ASP A 218 21.00 -16.04 -2.23
CA ASP A 218 21.39 -16.91 -3.34
C ASP A 218 20.22 -17.65 -4.00
N ALA A 219 19.08 -16.98 -4.16
CA ALA A 219 17.92 -17.52 -4.87
C ALA A 219 18.03 -17.32 -6.39
N ASP A 220 17.40 -18.22 -7.15
CA ASP A 220 17.28 -18.15 -8.61
C ASP A 220 16.21 -17.13 -9.02
N ALA A 221 15.07 -17.19 -8.33
CA ALA A 221 13.96 -16.27 -8.46
C ALA A 221 13.25 -16.14 -7.11
N VAL A 222 12.46 -15.08 -6.92
CA VAL A 222 11.64 -14.92 -5.72
C VAL A 222 10.29 -14.32 -6.09
N THR A 223 9.21 -14.90 -5.58
CA THR A 223 7.88 -14.29 -5.64
C THR A 223 7.47 -13.83 -4.25
N LEU A 224 7.08 -12.56 -4.15
CA LEU A 224 6.50 -12.01 -2.93
C LEU A 224 5.00 -11.79 -3.15
N TYR A 225 4.21 -12.23 -2.19
CA TYR A 225 2.76 -12.10 -2.16
C TYR A 225 2.35 -11.17 -1.03
N PHE A 226 1.71 -10.06 -1.38
CA PHE A 226 1.25 -9.07 -0.42
C PHE A 226 -0.27 -9.01 -0.38
N VAL A 227 -0.83 -9.19 0.82
CA VAL A 227 -2.26 -9.01 1.11
C VAL A 227 -2.43 -8.04 2.26
N CYS A 228 -3.54 -7.32 2.28
CA CYS A 228 -3.98 -6.56 3.44
C CYS A 228 -5.51 -6.59 3.47
N ASN A 229 -6.12 -6.61 4.65
CA ASN A 229 -7.54 -6.38 4.85
C ASN A 229 -7.74 -5.64 6.18
N SER A 230 -8.88 -4.97 6.30
CA SER A 230 -9.26 -4.22 7.50
C SER A 230 -10.64 -4.66 8.03
N ASN A 231 -10.95 -4.29 9.26
CA ASN A 231 -12.26 -4.55 9.85
C ASN A 231 -13.38 -3.63 9.34
N PHE A 232 -13.11 -2.77 8.35
CA PHE A 232 -14.13 -1.87 7.79
C PHE A 232 -15.33 -2.62 7.20
N ARG A 233 -15.10 -3.81 6.63
CA ARG A 233 -16.15 -4.63 5.98
C ARG A 233 -16.53 -5.87 6.77
N ASP A 234 -15.55 -6.50 7.41
CA ASP A 234 -15.69 -7.77 8.11
C ASP A 234 -14.67 -7.85 9.23
N GLU A 235 -15.13 -8.20 10.43
CA GLU A 235 -14.28 -8.42 11.61
C GLU A 235 -13.32 -9.62 11.42
N SER A 236 -13.58 -10.50 10.45
CA SER A 236 -12.75 -11.66 10.09
C SER A 236 -11.63 -11.31 9.10
N TYR A 237 -11.17 -10.07 9.08
CA TYR A 237 -10.19 -9.54 8.13
C TYR A 237 -8.84 -10.28 8.18
N ASP A 238 -8.42 -10.74 9.36
CA ASP A 238 -7.18 -11.49 9.55
C ASP A 238 -7.24 -12.89 8.89
N ILE A 239 -8.38 -13.59 9.04
CA ILE A 239 -8.65 -14.88 8.40
C ILE A 239 -8.70 -14.68 6.88
N THR A 240 -9.32 -13.59 6.43
CA THR A 240 -9.42 -13.24 5.01
C THR A 240 -8.02 -13.02 4.39
N CYS A 241 -7.12 -12.31 5.07
CA CYS A 241 -5.73 -12.16 4.64
C CYS A 241 -5.07 -13.52 4.45
N LYS A 242 -5.11 -14.39 5.46
CA LYS A 242 -4.49 -15.73 5.39
C LYS A 242 -5.06 -16.55 4.23
N LYS A 243 -6.39 -16.56 4.05
CA LYS A 243 -7.04 -17.29 2.96
C LYS A 243 -6.62 -16.79 1.57
N GLN A 244 -6.62 -15.47 1.35
CA GLN A 244 -6.19 -14.87 0.09
C GLN A 244 -4.73 -15.19 -0.21
N LEU A 245 -3.87 -15.14 0.81
CA LEU A 245 -2.46 -15.45 0.71
C LEU A 245 -2.22 -16.91 0.30
N GLU A 246 -2.84 -17.87 1.01
CA GLU A 246 -2.69 -19.30 0.69
C GLU A 246 -3.20 -19.62 -0.72
N GLN A 247 -4.34 -19.02 -1.12
CA GLN A 247 -4.88 -19.21 -2.47
C GLN A 247 -3.94 -18.66 -3.54
N ALA A 248 -3.34 -17.48 -3.32
CA ALA A 248 -2.41 -16.90 -4.26
C ALA A 248 -1.16 -17.76 -4.43
N VAL A 249 -0.59 -18.25 -3.33
CA VAL A 249 0.60 -19.10 -3.34
C VAL A 249 0.38 -20.41 -4.09
N GLN A 250 -0.81 -21.00 -3.98
CA GLN A 250 -1.16 -22.24 -4.68
C GLN A 250 -1.23 -22.09 -6.20
N LEU A 251 -1.40 -20.87 -6.72
CA LEU A 251 -1.50 -20.61 -8.16
C LEU A 251 -0.13 -20.58 -8.86
N GLY A 252 0.96 -20.36 -8.12
CA GLY A 252 2.34 -20.33 -8.65
C GLY A 252 2.82 -18.95 -9.04
#